data_AF-A0A928WLE1-F1
#
_entry.id   AF-A0A928WLE1-F1
#
_cell.length_a   1.000
_cell.length_b   1.000
_cell.length_c   1.000
_cell.angle_alpha   90.00
_cell.angle_beta   90.00
_cell.angle_gamma   90.00
#
_symmetry.space_group_name_H-M   'P 1'
#
loop_
_entity.id
_entity.type
_entity.pdbx_description
1 polymer ?
#
loop_
_entity_poly.entity_id
_entity_poly.type
_entity_poly.pdbx_seq_one_letter_code
_entity_poly.pdbx_strand_id
1 'polypeptide(L)'
;MPQDFSGQNLRGRSFKGQNLEGANFSYADIRGANFTGANLTAANFSHATAGLQRRWAIFLICVSWLLSGVSGFLSAFTGALIAFIFDSSSLENQIGGWTVLIVVIVVFIAILRQGLNFVIAFAIAGAFAFAIAFAGALAGVGAGARAFGIVISITHILHL
;
A
#
# COMPACT_ATOMS: atom_id res chain seq x y z
N MET A 1 16.23 36.39 -26.28
CA MET A 1 14.98 36.30 -27.07
C MET A 1 14.09 35.27 -26.40
N PRO A 2 12.79 35.55 -26.20
CA PRO A 2 11.86 34.58 -25.61
C PRO A 2 11.78 33.30 -26.47
N GLN A 3 11.81 32.13 -25.85
CA GLN A 3 11.72 30.85 -26.56
C GLN A 3 10.26 30.54 -26.90
N ASP A 4 9.97 30.14 -28.15
CA ASP A 4 8.63 29.76 -28.57
C ASP A 4 8.47 28.24 -28.64
N PHE A 5 7.60 27.72 -27.77
CA PHE A 5 7.20 26.34 -27.66
C PHE A 5 5.70 26.13 -27.95
N SER A 6 5.04 27.13 -28.53
CA SER A 6 3.60 27.08 -28.73
C SER A 6 3.16 25.90 -29.60
N GLY A 7 2.08 25.22 -29.19
CA GLY A 7 1.52 24.05 -29.87
C GLY A 7 2.39 22.79 -29.88
N GLN A 8 3.58 22.79 -29.27
CA GLN A 8 4.50 21.66 -29.34
C GLN A 8 4.12 20.51 -28.41
N ASN A 9 4.43 19.29 -28.82
CA ASN A 9 4.39 18.12 -27.95
C ASN A 9 5.70 18.00 -27.17
N LEU A 10 5.67 18.44 -25.90
CA LEU A 10 6.81 18.48 -24.98
C LEU A 10 6.69 17.44 -23.85
N ARG A 11 5.89 16.38 -24.05
CA ARG A 11 5.67 15.34 -23.05
C ARG A 11 6.99 14.73 -22.60
N GLY A 12 7.22 14.68 -21.28
CA GLY A 12 8.42 14.08 -20.72
C GLY A 12 9.72 14.86 -20.95
N ARG A 13 9.67 16.04 -21.60
CA ARG A 13 10.88 16.81 -21.92
C ARG A 13 11.48 17.41 -20.66
N SER A 14 12.81 17.38 -20.56
CA SER A 14 13.53 18.00 -19.45
C SER A 14 13.90 19.45 -19.79
N PHE A 15 13.42 20.37 -18.98
CA PHE A 15 13.79 21.78 -18.91
C PHE A 15 14.52 22.11 -17.61
N LYS A 16 15.04 21.09 -16.91
CA LYS A 16 15.67 21.23 -15.59
C LYS A 16 16.78 22.29 -15.64
N GLY A 17 16.71 23.28 -14.73
CA GLY A 17 17.72 24.33 -14.61
C GLY A 17 17.76 25.37 -15.74
N GLN A 18 16.84 25.33 -16.71
CA GLN A 18 16.90 26.22 -17.87
C GLN A 18 16.34 27.61 -17.57
N ASN A 19 16.92 28.64 -18.17
CA ASN A 19 16.32 29.97 -18.18
C ASN A 19 15.27 30.06 -19.31
N LEU A 20 13.99 29.97 -18.92
CA LEU A 20 12.81 30.01 -19.78
C LEU A 20 12.00 31.30 -19.54
N GLU A 21 12.68 32.37 -19.13
CA GLU A 21 12.04 33.66 -18.91
C GLU A 21 11.36 34.17 -20.20
N GLY A 22 10.08 34.51 -20.08
CA GLY A 22 9.25 34.95 -21.21
C GLY A 22 8.85 33.85 -22.20
N ALA A 23 9.18 32.57 -21.95
CA ALA A 23 8.94 31.51 -22.92
C ALA A 23 7.44 31.28 -23.20
N ASN A 24 7.09 31.02 -24.45
CA ASN A 24 5.72 30.77 -24.88
C ASN A 24 5.42 29.26 -24.96
N PHE A 25 4.67 28.72 -24.00
CA PHE A 25 4.16 27.34 -23.99
C PHE A 25 2.67 27.26 -24.36
N SER A 26 2.11 28.30 -24.98
CA SER A 26 0.67 28.31 -25.29
C SER A 26 0.26 27.13 -26.18
N TYR A 27 -0.85 26.47 -25.86
CA TYR A 27 -1.32 25.26 -26.55
C TYR A 27 -0.35 24.06 -26.55
N ALA A 28 0.77 24.10 -25.82
CA ALA A 28 1.74 23.01 -25.78
C ALA A 28 1.27 21.84 -24.91
N ASP A 29 1.68 20.62 -25.24
CA ASP A 29 1.48 19.44 -24.39
C ASP A 29 2.71 19.19 -23.52
N ILE A 30 2.63 19.58 -22.25
CA ILE A 30 3.72 19.55 -21.28
C ILE A 30 3.57 18.44 -20.25
N ARG A 31 2.74 17.41 -20.52
CA ARG A 31 2.53 16.29 -19.57
C ARG A 31 3.84 15.57 -19.24
N GLY A 32 4.18 15.57 -17.95
CA GLY A 32 5.41 14.99 -17.44
C GLY A 32 6.69 15.72 -17.84
N ALA A 33 6.61 16.95 -18.36
CA ALA A 33 7.80 17.78 -18.57
C ALA A 33 8.43 18.15 -17.21
N ASN A 34 9.75 18.16 -17.16
CA ASN A 34 10.51 18.45 -15.94
C ASN A 34 11.00 19.91 -15.95
N PHE A 35 10.42 20.76 -15.10
CA PHE A 35 10.83 22.16 -14.92
C PHE A 35 11.59 22.39 -13.61
N THR A 36 12.14 21.37 -12.96
CA THR A 36 12.85 21.52 -11.68
C THR A 36 14.01 22.51 -11.81
N GLY A 37 13.95 23.61 -11.04
CA GLY A 37 14.97 24.65 -11.07
C GLY A 37 14.99 25.51 -12.35
N ALA A 38 13.98 25.42 -13.21
CA ALA A 38 13.87 26.29 -14.37
C ALA A 38 13.37 27.69 -13.97
N ASN A 39 13.92 28.75 -14.57
CA ASN A 39 13.37 30.10 -14.45
C ASN A 39 12.19 30.25 -15.43
N LEU A 40 10.97 30.26 -14.92
CA LEU A 40 9.72 30.39 -15.71
C LEU A 40 9.09 31.79 -15.58
N THR A 41 9.86 32.79 -15.14
CA THR A 41 9.37 34.17 -14.98
C THR A 41 8.76 34.67 -16.29
N ALA A 42 7.54 35.22 -16.24
CA ALA A 42 6.80 35.70 -17.41
C ALA A 42 6.54 34.66 -18.53
N ALA A 43 6.68 33.36 -18.27
CA ALA A 43 6.34 32.33 -19.25
C ALA A 43 4.81 32.23 -19.48
N ASN A 44 4.40 32.04 -20.74
CA ASN A 44 3.00 31.91 -21.13
C ASN A 44 2.58 30.45 -21.23
N PHE A 45 1.70 29.99 -20.35
CA PHE A 45 1.13 28.62 -20.35
C PHE A 45 -0.33 28.56 -20.79
N SER A 46 -0.84 29.59 -21.47
CA SER A 46 -2.24 29.67 -21.89
C SER A 46 -2.64 28.47 -22.76
N HIS A 47 -3.69 27.73 -22.38
CA HIS A 47 -4.12 26.51 -23.07
C HIS A 47 -3.09 25.36 -23.13
N ALA A 48 -2.01 25.42 -22.35
CA ALA A 48 -1.08 24.31 -22.25
C ALA A 48 -1.76 23.10 -21.56
N THR A 49 -1.55 21.91 -22.11
CA THR A 49 -2.05 20.67 -21.50
C THR A 49 -0.98 20.09 -20.55
N ALA A 50 -1.19 20.32 -19.25
CA ALA A 50 -0.37 19.77 -18.17
C ALA A 50 -1.00 18.52 -17.53
N GLY A 51 -0.24 17.80 -16.69
CA GLY A 51 -0.74 16.64 -15.94
C GLY A 51 0.16 15.40 -16.01
N LEU A 52 -0.32 14.31 -15.41
CA LEU A 52 0.38 13.03 -15.40
C LEU A 52 0.25 12.31 -16.75
N GLN A 53 1.30 11.57 -17.11
CA GLN A 53 1.27 10.67 -18.25
C GLN A 53 0.31 9.50 -17.99
N ARG A 54 -0.35 8.97 -19.03
CA ARG A 54 -1.29 7.83 -18.90
C ARG A 54 -0.70 6.64 -18.13
N ARG A 55 0.61 6.38 -18.26
CA ARG A 55 1.32 5.31 -17.53
C ARG A 55 1.24 5.49 -16.01
N TRP A 56 1.49 6.71 -15.53
CA TRP A 56 1.39 7.03 -14.12
C TRP A 56 -0.05 6.99 -13.61
N ALA A 57 -1.01 7.42 -14.43
CA ALA A 57 -2.42 7.31 -14.06
C ALA A 57 -2.85 5.85 -13.85
N ILE A 58 -2.44 4.92 -14.72
CA ILE A 58 -2.72 3.49 -14.55
C ILE A 58 -2.09 2.95 -13.27
N PHE A 59 -0.81 3.29 -13.03
CA PHE A 59 -0.13 2.89 -11.79
C PHE A 59 -0.88 3.39 -10.55
N LEU A 60 -1.31 4.66 -10.52
CA LEU A 60 -2.07 5.22 -9.40
C LEU A 60 -3.43 4.54 -9.21
N ILE A 61 -4.11 4.16 -10.31
CA ILE A 61 -5.36 3.40 -10.24
C ILE A 61 -5.12 2.02 -9.62
N CYS A 62 -4.07 1.31 -10.04
CA CYS A 62 -3.70 0.01 -9.45
C CYS A 62 -3.38 0.13 -7.96
N VAL A 63 -2.61 1.16 -7.57
CA VAL A 63 -2.29 1.44 -6.16
C VAL A 63 -3.56 1.75 -5.36
N SER A 64 -4.48 2.53 -5.92
CA SER A 64 -5.77 2.84 -5.29
C SER A 64 -6.61 1.58 -5.05
N TRP A 65 -6.71 0.69 -6.05
CA TRP A 65 -7.40 -0.58 -5.89
C TRP A 65 -6.74 -1.50 -4.86
N LEU A 66 -5.41 -1.56 -4.84
CA LEU A 66 -4.67 -2.32 -3.83
C LEU A 66 -4.95 -1.78 -2.43
N LEU A 67 -4.87 -0.46 -2.25
CA LEU A 67 -5.11 0.18 -0.96
C LEU A 67 -6.55 -0.05 -0.48
N SER A 68 -7.52 0.06 -1.39
CA SER A 68 -8.92 -0.28 -1.12
C SER A 68 -9.07 -1.73 -0.66
N GLY A 69 -8.43 -2.68 -1.36
CA GLY A 69 -8.43 -4.10 -0.98
C GLY A 69 -7.83 -4.35 0.40
N VAL A 70 -6.69 -3.73 0.71
CA VAL A 70 -6.04 -3.82 2.04
C VAL A 70 -6.94 -3.23 3.13
N SER A 71 -7.61 -2.11 2.85
CA SER A 71 -8.53 -1.50 3.82
C SER A 71 -9.76 -2.39 4.10
N GLY A 72 -10.32 -3.03 3.07
CA GLY A 72 -11.44 -3.95 3.21
C GLY A 72 -11.06 -5.20 4.00
N PHE A 73 -9.87 -5.74 3.75
CA PHE A 73 -9.34 -6.86 4.51
C PHE A 73 -9.16 -6.54 6.00
N LEU A 74 -8.55 -5.39 6.30
CA LEU A 74 -8.39 -4.90 7.69
C LEU A 74 -9.74 -4.72 8.38
N SER A 75 -10.75 -4.19 7.68
CA SER A 75 -12.10 -4.04 8.21
C SER A 75 -12.74 -5.39 8.53
N ALA A 76 -12.63 -6.38 7.64
CA ALA A 76 -13.17 -7.72 7.86
C ALA A 76 -12.49 -8.42 9.04
N PHE A 77 -11.16 -8.32 9.13
CA PHE A 77 -10.38 -8.87 10.24
C PHE A 77 -10.77 -8.22 11.57
N THR A 78 -10.92 -6.89 11.60
CA THR A 78 -11.35 -6.16 12.79
C THR A 78 -12.77 -6.56 13.20
N GLY A 79 -13.70 -6.69 12.25
CA GLY A 79 -15.06 -7.15 12.50
C GLY A 79 -15.10 -8.57 13.08
N ALA A 80 -14.30 -9.49 12.55
CA ALA A 80 -14.18 -10.86 13.06
C ALA A 80 -13.62 -10.91 14.49
N LEU A 81 -12.60 -10.09 14.79
CA LEU A 81 -12.06 -9.97 16.14
C LEU A 81 -13.10 -9.45 17.14
N ILE A 82 -13.85 -8.41 16.75
CA ILE A 82 -14.91 -7.84 17.60
C ILE A 82 -15.99 -8.90 17.84
N ALA A 83 -16.49 -9.56 16.80
CA ALA A 83 -17.49 -10.63 16.95
C ALA A 83 -17.02 -11.73 17.91
N PHE A 84 -15.77 -12.17 17.80
CA PHE A 84 -15.19 -13.19 18.66
C PHE A 84 -15.03 -12.75 20.13
N ILE A 85 -14.74 -11.47 20.38
CA ILE A 85 -14.63 -10.91 21.74
C ILE A 85 -16.00 -10.74 22.41
N PHE A 86 -17.05 -10.42 21.65
CA PHE A 86 -18.38 -10.11 22.21
C PHE A 86 -19.38 -11.28 22.19
N ASP A 87 -19.20 -12.30 21.33
CA ASP A 87 -20.04 -13.52 21.28
C ASP A 87 -19.64 -14.57 22.35
N SER A 88 -18.85 -14.17 23.35
CA SER A 88 -18.29 -15.07 24.36
C SER A 88 -19.30 -15.30 25.50
N SER A 89 -20.16 -16.30 25.33
CA SER A 89 -21.00 -16.86 26.41
C SER A 89 -20.21 -17.65 27.46
N SER A 90 -18.94 -17.97 27.20
CA SER A 90 -18.01 -18.68 28.10
C SER A 90 -16.72 -17.88 28.34
N LEU A 91 -16.20 -17.94 29.58
CA LEU A 91 -14.96 -17.26 29.99
C LEU A 91 -13.74 -17.68 29.14
N GLU A 92 -13.70 -18.92 28.66
CA GLU A 92 -12.62 -19.44 27.81
C GLU A 92 -12.53 -18.70 26.46
N ASN A 93 -13.66 -18.41 25.83
CA ASN A 93 -13.71 -17.69 24.56
C ASN A 93 -13.34 -16.21 24.75
N GLN A 94 -13.72 -15.61 25.88
CA GLN A 94 -13.36 -14.24 26.22
C GLN A 94 -11.83 -14.12 26.39
N ILE A 95 -11.21 -15.02 27.17
CA ILE A 95 -9.75 -15.09 27.33
C ILE A 95 -9.07 -15.33 25.97
N GLY A 96 -9.64 -16.18 25.11
CA GLY A 96 -9.20 -16.38 23.73
C GLY A 96 -9.19 -15.07 22.91
N GLY A 97 -10.25 -14.27 22.98
CA GLY A 97 -10.33 -13.01 22.26
C GLY A 97 -9.29 -11.98 22.73
N TRP A 98 -9.12 -11.83 24.04
CA TRP A 98 -8.12 -10.92 24.62
C TRP A 98 -6.69 -11.37 24.33
N THR A 99 -6.40 -12.67 24.33
CA THR A 99 -5.07 -13.19 24.00
C THR A 99 -4.71 -12.93 22.53
N VAL A 100 -5.64 -13.14 21.60
CA VAL A 100 -5.44 -12.81 20.18
C VAL A 100 -5.19 -11.30 20.00
N LEU A 101 -5.93 -10.45 20.71
CA LEU A 101 -5.75 -9.00 20.66
C LEU A 101 -4.35 -8.58 21.15
N ILE A 102 -3.86 -9.17 22.25
CA ILE A 102 -2.51 -8.90 22.77
C ILE A 102 -1.44 -9.35 21.76
N VAL A 103 -1.59 -10.53 21.14
CA VAL A 103 -0.65 -11.02 20.12
C VAL A 103 -0.61 -10.07 18.92
N VAL A 104 -1.76 -9.61 18.44
CA VAL A 104 -1.85 -8.63 17.33
C VAL A 104 -1.12 -7.34 17.68
N ILE A 105 -1.30 -6.82 18.90
CA ILE A 105 -0.60 -5.60 19.37
C ILE A 105 0.91 -5.80 19.42
N VAL A 106 1.40 -6.93 19.94
CA VAL A 106 2.84 -7.22 20.02
C VAL A 106 3.46 -7.32 18.61
N VAL A 107 2.77 -7.99 17.68
CA VAL A 107 3.20 -8.07 16.27
C VAL A 107 3.22 -6.68 15.64
N PHE A 108 2.21 -5.85 15.88
CA PHE A 108 2.16 -4.48 15.37
C PHE A 108 3.31 -3.62 15.91
N ILE A 109 3.63 -3.73 17.20
CA ILE A 109 4.78 -3.05 17.81
C ILE A 109 6.10 -3.55 17.21
N ALA A 110 6.24 -4.85 16.95
CA ALA A 110 7.40 -5.42 16.31
C ALA A 110 7.58 -4.88 14.88
N ILE A 111 6.50 -4.73 14.11
CA ILE A 111 6.49 -4.11 12.78
C ILE A 111 6.97 -2.66 12.85
N LEU A 112 6.45 -1.87 13.79
CA LEU A 112 6.86 -0.47 13.97
C LEU A 112 8.32 -0.31 14.41
N ARG A 113 8.86 -1.28 15.16
CA ARG A 113 10.25 -1.26 15.65
C ARG A 113 11.28 -1.81 14.67
N GLN A 114 10.93 -2.80 13.85
CA GLN A 114 11.87 -3.49 12.95
C GLN A 114 11.85 -2.97 11.50
N GLY A 115 10.92 -2.07 11.15
CA GLY A 115 10.84 -1.44 9.84
C GLY A 115 10.38 -2.39 8.71
N LEU A 116 10.26 -1.83 7.51
CA LEU A 116 9.65 -2.48 6.32
C LEU A 116 10.27 -3.84 5.95
N ASN A 117 11.52 -4.10 6.37
CA ASN A 117 12.25 -5.33 6.06
C ASN A 117 11.69 -6.57 6.80
N PHE A 118 11.11 -6.41 7.99
CA PHE A 118 10.44 -7.50 8.69
C PHE A 118 9.05 -7.81 8.11
N VAL A 119 8.39 -6.78 7.53
CA VAL A 119 7.04 -6.89 6.93
C VAL A 119 7.02 -7.82 5.73
N ILE A 120 8.04 -7.80 4.88
CA ILE A 120 8.10 -8.65 3.68
C ILE A 120 8.20 -10.14 4.07
N ALA A 121 9.02 -10.46 5.08
CA ALA A 121 9.18 -11.83 5.57
C ALA A 121 7.90 -12.36 6.25
N PHE A 122 7.25 -11.52 7.06
CA PHE A 122 6.02 -11.90 7.75
C PHE A 122 4.79 -11.89 6.84
N ALA A 123 4.75 -11.06 5.78
CA ALA A 123 3.67 -11.07 4.80
C ALA A 123 3.67 -12.36 3.97
N ILE A 124 4.85 -12.88 3.60
CA ILE A 124 4.97 -14.16 2.89
C ILE A 124 4.55 -15.32 3.81
N ALA A 125 5.00 -15.33 5.06
CA ALA A 125 4.63 -16.37 6.04
C ALA A 125 3.14 -16.27 6.47
N GLY A 126 2.65 -15.05 6.67
CA GLY A 126 1.29 -14.75 7.11
C GLY A 126 0.24 -14.99 6.03
N ALA A 127 0.55 -14.73 4.75
CA ALA A 127 -0.34 -15.06 3.64
C ALA A 127 -0.55 -16.58 3.52
N PHE A 128 0.50 -17.38 3.76
CA PHE A 128 0.39 -18.84 3.81
C PHE A 128 -0.45 -19.32 4.99
N ALA A 129 -0.21 -18.80 6.20
CA ALA A 129 -0.98 -19.16 7.38
C ALA A 129 -2.46 -18.72 7.28
N PHE A 130 -2.72 -17.53 6.73
CA PHE A 130 -4.07 -17.01 6.53
C PHE A 130 -4.83 -17.79 5.46
N ALA A 131 -4.18 -18.19 4.35
CA ALA A 131 -4.79 -19.05 3.34
C ALA A 131 -5.17 -20.43 3.91
N ILE A 132 -4.32 -21.02 4.75
CA ILE A 132 -4.59 -22.31 5.40
C ILE A 132 -5.72 -22.18 6.43
N ALA A 133 -5.73 -21.11 7.23
CA ALA A 133 -6.79 -20.86 8.22
C ALA A 133 -8.14 -20.54 7.55
N PHE A 134 -8.14 -19.77 6.46
CA PHE A 134 -9.33 -19.44 5.69
C PHE A 134 -9.90 -20.65 4.95
N ALA A 135 -9.05 -21.53 4.41
CA ALA A 135 -9.47 -22.81 3.86
C ALA A 135 -10.06 -23.75 4.92
N GLY A 136 -9.49 -23.76 6.13
CA GLY A 136 -10.03 -24.52 7.27
C GLY A 136 -11.39 -24.00 7.76
N ALA A 137 -11.58 -22.68 7.78
CA ALA A 137 -12.84 -22.05 8.16
C ALA A 137 -13.97 -22.29 7.14
N LEU A 138 -13.67 -22.34 5.84
CA LEU A 138 -14.66 -22.65 4.79
C LEU A 138 -15.04 -24.15 4.75
N ALA A 139 -14.14 -25.03 5.20
CA ALA A 139 -14.36 -26.48 5.24
C ALA A 139 -15.12 -26.98 6.49
N GLY A 140 -15.47 -26.10 7.43
CA GLY A 140 -16.24 -26.47 8.63
C GLY A 140 -15.51 -27.45 9.56
N VAL A 141 -14.19 -27.57 9.46
CA VAL A 141 -13.38 -28.42 10.35
C VAL A 141 -12.65 -27.49 11.32
N GLY A 142 -12.77 -27.76 12.62
CA GLY A 142 -12.07 -27.07 13.71
C GLY A 142 -10.54 -27.22 13.64
N ALA A 143 -9.93 -26.69 12.58
CA ALA A 143 -8.51 -26.78 12.26
C ALA A 143 -7.70 -25.58 12.78
N GLY A 144 -8.37 -24.51 13.23
CA GLY A 144 -7.72 -23.33 13.80
C GLY A 144 -6.80 -23.67 14.99
N ALA A 145 -7.22 -24.61 15.84
CA ALA A 145 -6.42 -25.05 17.00
C ALA A 145 -5.25 -25.99 16.63
N ARG A 146 -5.34 -26.73 15.52
CA ARG A 146 -4.29 -27.66 15.09
C ARG A 146 -3.17 -26.97 14.29
N ALA A 147 -3.49 -25.92 13.53
CA ALA A 147 -2.50 -25.17 12.76
C ALA A 147 -1.51 -24.41 13.65
N PHE A 148 -1.98 -23.82 14.77
CA PHE A 148 -1.09 -23.17 15.75
C PHE A 148 -0.09 -24.14 16.41
N GLY A 149 -0.49 -25.39 16.65
CA GLY A 149 0.40 -26.42 17.20
C GLY A 149 1.53 -26.83 16.25
N ILE A 150 1.27 -26.84 14.93
CA ILE A 150 2.29 -27.18 13.92
C ILE A 150 3.30 -26.03 13.76
N VAL A 151 2.85 -24.78 13.79
CA VAL A 151 3.74 -23.61 13.67
C VAL A 151 4.67 -23.49 14.88
N ILE A 152 4.19 -23.75 16.10
CA ILE A 152 5.02 -23.76 17.31
C ILE A 152 6.02 -24.94 17.30
N SER A 153 5.63 -26.10 16.75
CA SER A 153 6.53 -27.26 16.66
C SER A 153 7.63 -27.06 15.62
N ILE A 154 7.33 -26.43 14.49
CA ILE A 154 8.32 -26.12 13.44
C ILE A 154 9.32 -25.06 13.91
N THR A 155 8.88 -24.03 14.64
CA THR A 155 9.80 -23.03 15.20
C THR A 155 10.68 -23.59 16.32
N HIS A 156 10.24 -24.61 17.05
CA HIS A 156 11.05 -25.31 18.05
C HIS A 156 12.07 -26.30 17.44
N ILE A 157 11.80 -26.83 16.25
CA ILE A 157 12.74 -27.71 15.51
C ILE A 157 13.83 -26.90 14.80
N LEU A 158 13.56 -25.65 14.40
CA LEU A 158 14.52 -24.76 13.74
C LEU A 158 15.53 -24.09 14.68
N HIS A 159 15.40 -24.28 15.99
CA HIS A 159 16.28 -23.72 17.03
C HIS A 159 17.12 -24.78 17.77
N LEU A 160 17.16 -26.02 17.27
CA LEU A 160 18.11 -27.09 17.65
C LEU A 160 19.07 -27.35 16.48
#